data_AF-A0A521LV80-F1
#
_entry.id   AF-A0A521LV80-F1
#
_cell.length_a   1.000
_cell.length_b   1.000
_cell.length_c   1.000
_cell.angle_alpha   90.00
_cell.angle_beta   90.00
_cell.angle_gamma   90.00
#
_symmetry.space_group_name_H-M   'P 1'
#
loop_
_entity.id
_entity.type
_entity.pdbx_description
1 polymer ?
#
loop_
_entity_poly.entity_id
_entity_poly.type
_entity_poly.pdbx_seq_one_letter_code
_entity_poly.pdbx_strand_id
1 'polypeptide(L)'
;MSPDDHAYSPDARAKRNTSGVTTVPSVCPHDCTSTCALDVERLDARTIGRVRGSQRNDYTAGVICEKVARYAERIHHPDRLMKPLRR
;
A
#
# COMPACT_ATOMS: atom_id res chain seq x y z
N MET A 1 -21.51 -7.30 -13.52
CA MET A 1 -20.23 -7.54 -12.80
C MET A 1 -19.89 -8.99 -13.02
N SER A 2 -19.05 -9.28 -14.02
CA SER A 2 -18.60 -10.65 -14.28
C SER A 2 -17.49 -10.99 -13.28
N PRO A 3 -17.45 -12.22 -12.72
CA PRO A 3 -16.36 -12.67 -11.86
C PRO A 3 -14.98 -12.62 -12.54
N ASP A 4 -14.97 -12.62 -13.88
CA ASP A 4 -13.77 -12.73 -14.70
C ASP A 4 -13.10 -11.38 -15.04
N ASP A 5 -13.76 -10.25 -14.76
CA ASP A 5 -13.19 -8.91 -15.02
C ASP A 5 -12.08 -8.55 -14.02
N HIS A 6 -11.93 -9.33 -12.96
CA HIS A 6 -10.84 -9.23 -11.99
C HIS A 6 -9.65 -10.16 -12.32
N ALA A 7 -9.59 -10.71 -13.54
CA ALA A 7 -8.47 -11.52 -14.00
C ALA A 7 -7.15 -10.74 -13.85
N TYR A 8 -6.47 -11.04 -12.75
CA TYR A 8 -5.17 -10.56 -12.34
C TYR A 8 -4.17 -10.76 -13.48
N SER A 9 -3.82 -9.68 -14.18
CA SER A 9 -2.64 -9.65 -15.04
C SER A 9 -1.49 -8.99 -14.26
N PRO A 10 -0.47 -9.75 -13.82
CA PRO A 10 0.60 -9.25 -12.97
C PRO A 10 1.50 -8.20 -13.64
N ASP A 11 1.36 -7.98 -14.95
CA ASP A 11 2.42 -7.42 -15.78
C ASP A 11 2.27 -5.95 -16.19
N ALA A 12 1.25 -5.22 -15.73
CA ALA A 12 0.95 -3.94 -16.36
C ALA A 12 1.98 -2.80 -16.14
N ARG A 13 2.87 -2.83 -15.11
CA ARG A 13 4.07 -1.95 -14.98
C ARG A 13 4.87 -2.09 -13.68
N ALA A 14 4.99 -3.27 -13.08
CA ALA A 14 5.88 -3.44 -11.92
C ALA A 14 7.35 -3.38 -12.36
N LYS A 15 7.97 -2.20 -12.35
CA LYS A 15 9.44 -2.08 -12.43
C LYS A 15 10.03 -2.88 -11.28
N ARG A 16 10.56 -4.08 -11.55
CA ARG A 16 11.25 -4.92 -10.57
C ARG A 16 12.47 -4.16 -10.06
N ASN A 17 12.43 -3.69 -8.81
CA ASN A 17 13.60 -3.14 -8.13
C ASN A 17 14.55 -4.30 -7.76
N THR A 18 15.80 -4.21 -8.19
CA THR A 18 16.87 -5.21 -8.02
C THR A 18 17.46 -5.28 -6.60
N SER A 19 16.76 -4.75 -5.58
CA SER A 19 17.34 -4.41 -4.27
C SER A 19 16.92 -5.31 -3.10
N GLY A 20 16.40 -6.52 -3.34
CA GLY A 20 15.91 -7.42 -2.27
C GLY A 20 14.60 -6.98 -1.60
N VAL A 21 13.99 -5.88 -2.06
CA VAL A 21 12.71 -5.37 -1.59
C VAL A 21 11.58 -6.10 -2.31
N THR A 22 10.63 -6.64 -1.54
CA THR A 22 9.44 -7.32 -2.12
C THR A 22 8.26 -6.35 -2.15
N THR A 23 7.52 -6.30 -3.27
CA THR A 23 6.27 -5.53 -3.34
C THR A 23 5.10 -6.45 -3.02
N VAL A 24 4.25 -6.02 -2.08
CA VAL A 24 3.07 -6.76 -1.63
C VAL A 24 1.79 -5.95 -1.87
N PRO A 25 0.67 -6.59 -2.25
CA PRO A 25 -0.61 -5.90 -2.36
C PRO A 25 -1.18 -5.57 -0.98
N SER A 26 -1.86 -4.43 -0.88
CA SER A 26 -2.61 -4.00 0.31
C SER A 26 -3.76 -3.05 -0.09
N VAL A 27 -4.48 -2.55 0.90
CA VAL A 27 -5.54 -1.55 0.74
C VAL A 27 -5.30 -0.37 1.67
N CYS A 28 -5.79 0.81 1.28
CA CYS A 28 -5.73 2.00 2.12
C CYS A 28 -6.47 1.78 3.43
N PRO A 29 -5.84 2.02 4.60
CA PRO A 29 -6.49 1.87 5.90
C PRO A 29 -7.30 3.10 6.31
N HIS A 30 -7.38 4.13 5.46
CA HIS A 30 -8.22 5.28 5.73
C HIS A 30 -9.67 4.99 5.32
N ASP A 31 -10.58 5.36 6.19
CA ASP A 31 -12.03 5.27 5.98
C ASP A 31 -12.53 6.40 5.06
N CYS A 32 -11.96 6.45 3.86
CA CYS A 32 -12.46 7.29 2.79
C CYS A 32 -13.04 6.42 1.67
N THR A 33 -14.03 6.96 0.97
CA THR A 33 -14.79 6.25 -0.07
C THR A 33 -13.94 5.78 -1.25
N SER A 34 -12.70 6.26 -1.37
CA SER A 34 -11.82 5.90 -2.48
C SER A 34 -11.31 4.45 -2.45
N THR A 35 -11.30 3.80 -1.28
CA THR A 35 -10.92 2.38 -1.12
C THR A 35 -9.68 1.97 -1.92
N CYS A 36 -8.63 2.81 -1.89
CA CYS A 36 -7.50 2.67 -2.81
C CYS A 36 -6.79 1.31 -2.67
N ALA A 37 -6.53 0.64 -3.79
CA ALA A 37 -5.63 -0.51 -3.83
C ALA A 37 -4.17 -0.04 -3.85
N LEU A 38 -3.31 -0.72 -3.10
CA LEU A 38 -1.93 -0.29 -2.86
C LEU A 38 -0.92 -1.37 -3.25
N ASP A 39 0.19 -0.95 -3.84
CA ASP A 39 1.41 -1.73 -3.99
C ASP A 39 2.44 -1.20 -2.98
N VAL A 40 2.75 -2.00 -1.95
CA VAL A 40 3.58 -1.60 -0.81
C VAL A 40 4.92 -2.31 -0.86
N GLU A 41 6.01 -1.56 -0.74
CA GLU A 41 7.34 -2.14 -0.55
C GLU A 41 7.48 -2.70 0.87
N ARG A 42 7.85 -3.96 0.99
CA ARG A 42 8.22 -4.62 2.25
C ARG A 42 9.74 -4.78 2.29
N LEU A 43 10.36 -4.06 3.23
CA LEU A 43 11.81 -4.04 3.43
C LEU A 43 12.25 -5.20 4.33
N ASP A 44 11.46 -5.48 5.37
CA ASP A 44 11.66 -6.62 6.29
C ASP A 44 10.31 -7.07 6.89
N ALA A 45 10.33 -7.92 7.92
CA ALA A 45 9.13 -8.46 8.55
C ALA A 45 8.23 -7.40 9.23
N ARG A 46 8.76 -6.23 9.59
CA ARG A 46 8.07 -5.16 10.34
C ARG A 46 8.14 -3.79 9.66
N THR A 47 9.00 -3.62 8.65
CA THR A 47 9.24 -2.33 8.00
C THR A 47 8.71 -2.31 6.57
N ILE A 48 7.76 -1.40 6.31
CA ILE A 48 7.36 -1.01 4.96
C ILE A 48 8.15 0.20 4.45
N GLY A 49 8.38 0.24 3.14
CA GLY A 49 9.00 1.33 2.41
C GLY A 49 7.98 2.14 1.63
N ARG A 50 8.24 2.40 0.33
CA ARG A 50 7.35 3.24 -0.49
C ARG A 50 5.97 2.59 -0.67
N VAL A 51 4.94 3.42 -0.61
CA VAL A 51 3.55 3.07 -0.93
C VAL A 51 3.16 3.69 -2.26
N ARG A 52 2.65 2.89 -3.18
CA ARG A 52 2.15 3.34 -4.50
C ARG A 52 0.70 2.89 -4.67
N GLY A 53 -0.08 3.64 -5.45
CA GLY A 53 -1.39 3.17 -5.88
C GLY A 53 -1.24 2.02 -6.88
N SER A 54 -2.03 0.98 -6.68
CA SER A 54 -2.05 -0.18 -7.56
C SER A 54 -2.90 0.11 -8.79
N GLN A 55 -2.42 -0.32 -9.96
CA GLN A 55 -3.20 -0.23 -11.21
C GLN A 55 -4.33 -1.27 -11.28
N ARG A 56 -4.49 -2.11 -10.25
CA ARG A 56 -5.53 -3.14 -10.16
C ARG A 56 -6.91 -2.61 -9.76
N ASN A 57 -7.00 -1.34 -9.37
CA ASN A 57 -8.25 -0.69 -9.03
C ASN A 57 -8.54 0.42 -10.03
N ASP A 58 -9.35 0.10 -11.05
CA ASP A 58 -9.75 0.99 -12.15
C ASP A 58 -10.37 2.29 -11.66
N TYR A 59 -11.09 2.25 -10.53
CA TYR A 59 -11.70 3.46 -9.95
C TYR A 59 -10.64 4.48 -9.54
N THR A 60 -9.51 4.01 -8.99
CA THR A 60 -8.40 4.89 -8.59
C THR A 60 -7.31 5.04 -9.64
N ALA A 61 -7.22 4.12 -10.61
CA ALA A 61 -6.21 4.10 -11.68
C ALA A 61 -4.77 4.36 -11.18
N GLY A 62 -4.40 3.78 -10.04
CA GLY A 62 -3.10 3.97 -9.40
C GLY A 62 -2.87 5.33 -8.71
N VAL A 63 -3.87 6.21 -8.68
CA VAL A 63 -3.82 7.48 -7.95
C VAL A 63 -4.18 7.28 -6.48
N ILE A 64 -3.32 7.77 -5.59
CA ILE A 64 -3.54 7.79 -4.14
C ILE A 64 -3.28 9.19 -3.59
N CYS A 65 -3.98 9.55 -2.52
CA CYS A 65 -3.75 10.83 -1.86
C CYS A 65 -2.41 10.88 -1.13
N GLU A 66 -1.90 12.09 -0.87
CA GLU A 66 -0.63 12.31 -0.16
C GLU A 66 -0.58 11.61 1.21
N LYS A 67 -1.72 11.56 1.92
CA LYS A 67 -1.84 10.88 3.23
C LYS A 67 -1.34 9.45 3.18
N VAL A 68 -1.62 8.75 2.08
CA VAL A 68 -1.30 7.33 1.89
C VAL A 68 0.05 7.17 1.20
N ALA A 69 0.40 8.04 0.26
CA ALA A 69 1.71 8.01 -0.39
C ALA A 69 2.87 8.12 0.63
N ARG A 70 2.63 8.83 1.75
CA ARG A 70 3.58 9.02 2.86
C ARG A 70 3.28 8.14 4.08
N TYR A 71 2.51 7.06 3.93
CA TYR A 71 2.04 6.26 5.06
C TYR A 71 3.17 5.62 5.89
N ALA A 72 4.32 5.33 5.27
CA ALA A 72 5.51 4.83 5.96
C ALA A 72 5.98 5.79 7.08
N GLU A 73 5.88 7.10 6.87
CA GLU A 73 6.27 8.11 7.87
C GLU A 73 5.34 8.07 9.10
N ARG A 74 4.05 7.76 8.89
CA ARG A 74 3.06 7.66 9.96
C ARG A 74 3.21 6.37 10.76
N ILE A 75 3.35 5.23 10.08
CA ILE A 75 3.35 3.92 10.75
C ILE A 75 4.65 3.69 11.55
N HIS A 76 5.75 4.34 11.15
CA HIS A 76 7.05 4.28 11.81
C HIS A 76 7.38 5.54 12.60
N HIS A 77 6.39 6.40 12.88
CA HIS A 77 6.61 7.66 13.59
C HIS A 77 7.19 7.40 15.00
N PRO A 78 8.18 8.18 15.47
CA PRO A 78 8.81 7.99 16.78
C PRO A 78 7.81 8.06 17.94
N ASP A 79 6.77 8.90 17.83
CA ASP A 79 5.74 9.06 18.88
C ASP A 79 4.64 7.98 18.85
N ARG A 80 4.80 6.91 18.06
CA ARG A 80 3.82 5.82 18.04
C ARG A 80 3.75 5.12 19.39
N LEU A 81 2.54 4.80 19.85
CA LEU A 81 2.36 4.04 21.08
C LEU A 81 2.85 2.59 20.88
N MET A 82 4.00 2.26 21.48
CA MET A 82 4.62 0.94 21.39
C MET A 82 4.40 0.08 22.64
N LYS A 83 3.84 0.66 23.70
CA LYS A 83 3.56 -0.02 24.97
C LYS A 83 2.18 0.38 25.49
N PRO A 84 1.47 -0.52 26.20
CA PRO A 84 0.24 -0.18 26.90
C PRO A 84 0.46 0.96 27.91
N LEU A 85 -0.54 1.83 28.05
CA LEU A 85 -0.55 2.93 29.03
C LEU A 85 -1.62 2.65 30.10
N ARG A 86 -1.34 3.03 31.35
CA ARG A 86 -2.32 2.96 32.46
C ARG A 86 -3.01 4.32 32.58
N ARG A 87 -4.32 4.28 32.82
CA ARG A 87 -5.17 5.47 33.01
C ARG A 87 -5.21 5.88 34.47
#